data_AF-A0A2A4EA67-F1
#
_entry.id   AF-A0A2A4EA67-F1
#
_cell.length_a   1.000
_cell.length_b   1.000
_cell.length_c   1.000
_cell.angle_alpha   90.00
_cell.angle_beta   90.00
_cell.angle_gamma   90.00
#
_symmetry.space_group_name_H-M   'P 1'
#
loop_
_entity.id
_entity.type
_entity.pdbx_description
1 polymer ?
#
loop_
_entity_poly.entity_id
_entity_poly.type
_entity_poly.pdbx_seq_one_letter_code
_entity_poly.pdbx_strand_id
1 'polypeptide(L)'
;MLDGTRAMWLHGGMTGIRGDAARRAGVPLIVATMLLLGGCATATGPGAATSSPSATPTVACPQVEGQTLPPECAPYDPDHAMAQNDRYRERMDLGEEERAAAAQPVAELQQSLEALRASGSISVDAVEQALDDAGLSDPQVLGDERAVAFGAVAPQGGCVFGELRADGVTVDVGGYIMDGGCLPAQ
;
A
#
# COMPACT_ATOMS: atom_id res chain seq x y z
N MET A 1 44.29 16.81 -47.29
CA MET A 1 44.32 15.78 -48.36
C MET A 1 43.38 14.69 -47.89
N LEU A 2 42.20 14.59 -48.51
CA LEU A 2 41.84 13.58 -49.53
C LEU A 2 41.56 12.20 -48.89
N ASP A 3 40.45 11.50 -49.16
CA ASP A 3 39.19 11.87 -49.82
C ASP A 3 38.13 10.76 -49.59
N GLY A 4 36.84 11.11 -49.55
CA GLY A 4 35.71 10.23 -49.91
C GLY A 4 35.43 8.93 -49.11
N THR A 5 34.35 8.19 -49.35
CA THR A 5 33.14 8.49 -50.17
C THR A 5 31.88 7.75 -49.67
N ARG A 6 30.73 8.43 -49.79
CA ARG A 6 29.31 8.02 -49.67
C ARG A 6 28.90 6.54 -49.92
N ALA A 7 27.88 6.12 -49.16
CA ALA A 7 26.55 5.63 -49.64
C ALA A 7 25.56 5.63 -48.44
N MET A 8 24.29 6.09 -48.45
CA MET A 8 23.38 6.74 -49.43
C MET A 8 22.52 5.85 -50.35
N TRP A 9 21.18 5.91 -50.14
CA TRP A 9 20.05 5.26 -50.87
C TRP A 9 19.94 3.72 -50.68
N LEU A 10 18.78 3.03 -50.74
CA LEU A 10 17.40 3.28 -51.25
C LEU A 10 16.36 2.75 -50.20
N HIS A 11 15.19 3.36 -49.96
CA HIS A 11 13.94 3.39 -50.76
C HIS A 11 13.12 2.07 -50.79
N GLY A 12 11.85 2.14 -50.33
CA GLY A 12 10.82 1.08 -50.40
C GLY A 12 10.21 0.74 -49.03
N GLY A 13 8.89 0.61 -48.85
CA GLY A 13 7.78 0.85 -49.77
C GLY A 13 6.49 0.10 -49.36
N MET A 14 5.34 0.71 -49.64
CA MET A 14 4.04 0.07 -49.89
C MET A 14 3.30 -0.72 -48.77
N THR A 15 2.20 -0.10 -48.34
CA THR A 15 0.82 -0.68 -48.28
C THR A 15 0.58 -2.06 -47.64
N GLY A 16 0.09 -2.03 -46.39
CA GLY A 16 -1.28 -2.45 -46.05
C GLY A 16 -1.65 -3.94 -46.03
N ILE A 17 -2.51 -4.30 -45.08
CA ILE A 17 -3.57 -5.32 -45.21
C ILE A 17 -4.70 -4.94 -44.24
N ARG A 18 -5.95 -4.92 -44.73
CA ARG A 18 -7.15 -4.87 -43.89
C ARG A 18 -7.42 -6.27 -43.34
N GLY A 19 -7.61 -6.40 -42.04
CA GLY A 19 -8.10 -7.61 -41.40
C GLY A 19 -9.55 -7.46 -40.94
N ASP A 20 -10.51 -7.62 -41.86
CA ASP A 20 -11.92 -7.79 -41.49
C ASP A 20 -12.13 -9.19 -40.88
N ALA A 21 -12.39 -9.26 -39.58
CA ALA A 21 -12.73 -10.50 -38.87
C ALA A 21 -14.16 -10.41 -38.30
N ALA A 22 -15.15 -10.64 -39.16
CA ALA A 22 -16.55 -10.73 -38.75
C ALA A 22 -16.93 -12.15 -38.28
N ARG A 23 -17.97 -12.22 -37.43
CA ARG A 23 -18.63 -13.43 -36.87
C ARG A 23 -17.84 -14.05 -35.69
N ARG A 24 -18.49 -14.50 -34.62
CA ARG A 24 -19.84 -15.08 -34.51
C ARG A 24 -20.65 -14.56 -33.31
N ALA A 25 -21.97 -14.58 -33.46
CA ALA A 25 -22.91 -14.41 -32.36
C ALA A 25 -22.96 -15.67 -31.47
N GLY A 26 -23.22 -15.48 -30.18
CA GLY A 26 -23.39 -16.53 -29.17
C GLY A 26 -23.81 -15.94 -27.83
N VAL A 27 -25.10 -16.01 -27.53
CA VAL A 27 -25.80 -15.49 -26.32
C VAL A 27 -26.91 -16.51 -26.00
N PRO A 28 -27.35 -16.77 -24.75
CA PRO A 28 -26.86 -16.38 -23.42
C PRO A 28 -26.59 -17.61 -22.50
N LEU A 29 -26.50 -17.38 -21.18
CA LEU A 29 -27.13 -18.14 -20.08
C LEU A 29 -26.17 -18.64 -18.98
N ILE A 30 -25.94 -17.81 -17.95
CA ILE A 30 -25.74 -18.31 -16.57
C ILE A 30 -26.59 -17.48 -15.59
N VAL A 31 -27.72 -18.08 -15.22
CA VAL A 31 -28.47 -18.01 -13.97
C VAL A 31 -28.12 -16.89 -12.97
N ALA A 32 -29.08 -16.00 -12.72
CA ALA A 32 -29.11 -15.16 -11.53
C ALA A 32 -29.60 -15.96 -10.32
N THR A 33 -28.72 -16.19 -9.33
CA THR A 33 -29.08 -16.85 -8.06
C THR A 33 -29.55 -15.80 -7.04
N MET A 34 -30.87 -15.62 -6.95
CA MET A 34 -31.48 -14.73 -5.96
C MET A 34 -31.56 -15.38 -4.56
N LEU A 35 -31.35 -14.53 -3.54
CA LEU A 35 -32.02 -14.56 -2.23
C LEU A 35 -31.93 -15.83 -1.37
N LEU A 36 -30.94 -15.86 -0.47
CA LEU A 36 -31.00 -16.61 0.79
C LEU A 36 -30.61 -15.71 1.98
N LEU A 37 -31.39 -14.66 2.23
CA LEU A 37 -31.41 -14.01 3.55
C LEU A 37 -32.39 -14.76 4.46
N GLY A 38 -31.89 -15.79 5.13
CA GLY A 38 -32.63 -16.49 6.20
C GLY A 38 -32.75 -15.61 7.45
N GLY A 39 -33.80 -14.79 7.51
CA GLY A 39 -34.10 -13.99 8.70
C GLY A 39 -34.56 -14.87 9.87
N CYS A 40 -33.87 -14.77 11.02
CA CYS A 40 -34.30 -15.42 12.26
C CYS A 40 -35.56 -14.75 12.83
N ALA A 41 -36.73 -15.24 12.44
CA ALA A 41 -38.01 -14.86 13.04
C ALA A 41 -38.26 -15.61 14.36
N THR A 42 -37.59 -15.21 15.44
CA THR A 42 -37.95 -15.64 16.80
C THR A 42 -39.18 -14.88 17.29
N ALA A 43 -40.32 -15.57 17.34
CA ALA A 43 -41.56 -15.01 17.86
C ALA A 43 -41.44 -14.67 19.35
N THR A 44 -41.59 -13.39 19.69
CA THR A 44 -41.68 -12.91 21.07
C THR A 44 -43.06 -12.30 21.27
N GLY A 45 -43.79 -12.75 22.29
CA GLY A 45 -45.15 -12.25 22.59
C GLY A 45 -45.16 -10.80 23.06
N PRO A 46 -46.34 -10.18 23.22
CA PRO A 46 -46.48 -8.79 23.64
C PRO A 46 -46.20 -8.62 25.15
N GLY A 47 -44.94 -8.80 25.54
CA GLY A 47 -44.40 -8.22 26.76
C GLY A 47 -44.20 -6.73 26.52
N ALA A 48 -44.96 -5.88 27.21
CA ALA A 48 -44.78 -4.44 27.13
C ALA A 48 -43.38 -4.07 27.63
N ALA A 49 -42.47 -3.79 26.70
CA ALA A 49 -41.16 -3.25 27.03
C ALA A 49 -41.36 -1.85 27.62
N THR A 50 -41.24 -1.73 28.94
CA THR A 50 -41.13 -0.42 29.59
C THR A 50 -39.82 0.19 29.14
N SER A 51 -39.89 1.12 28.18
CA SER A 51 -38.74 1.89 27.72
C SER A 51 -38.23 2.78 28.84
N SER A 52 -37.37 2.23 29.69
CA SER A 52 -36.54 3.03 30.58
C SER A 52 -35.73 4.00 29.72
N PRO A 53 -35.75 5.31 29.99
CA PRO A 53 -34.89 6.23 29.27
C PRO A 53 -33.43 5.88 29.59
N SER A 54 -32.74 5.27 28.63
CA SER A 54 -31.30 5.08 28.73
C SER A 54 -30.67 6.46 28.67
N ALA A 55 -30.19 6.96 29.80
CA ALA A 55 -29.44 8.20 29.83
C ALA A 55 -28.17 7.99 28.99
N THR A 56 -28.07 8.65 27.84
CA THR A 56 -26.82 8.66 27.07
C THR A 56 -25.78 9.39 27.92
N PRO A 57 -24.71 8.72 28.38
CA PRO A 57 -23.66 9.39 29.14
C PRO A 57 -23.02 10.45 28.25
N THR A 58 -23.02 11.70 28.71
CA THR A 58 -22.45 12.86 27.99
C THR A 58 -21.00 13.13 28.36
N VAL A 59 -20.43 12.35 29.28
CA VAL A 59 -19.05 12.46 29.77
C VAL A 59 -18.37 11.11 29.62
N ALA A 60 -17.17 11.08 29.05
CA ALA A 60 -16.30 9.90 29.02
C ALA A 60 -15.27 10.01 30.15
N CYS A 61 -15.09 8.96 30.93
CA CYS A 61 -14.26 8.96 32.14
C CYS A 61 -13.30 7.76 32.13
N PRO A 62 -11.99 7.97 32.38
CA PRO A 62 -11.00 6.91 32.28
C PRO A 62 -11.23 5.86 33.38
N GLN A 63 -11.20 4.59 33.01
CA GLN A 63 -11.20 3.49 33.95
C GLN A 63 -9.85 3.48 34.67
N VAL A 64 -9.87 3.62 36.00
CA VAL A 64 -8.69 3.49 36.85
C VAL A 64 -8.93 2.34 37.81
N GLU A 65 -7.95 1.44 37.93
CA GLU A 65 -8.05 0.26 38.80
C GLU A 65 -8.41 0.66 40.24
N GLY A 66 -9.37 -0.05 40.83
CA GLY A 66 -9.86 0.22 42.19
C GLY A 66 -10.80 1.43 42.35
N GLN A 67 -11.08 2.21 41.30
CA GLN A 67 -12.02 3.33 41.37
C GLN A 67 -13.40 2.98 40.79
N THR A 68 -14.46 3.36 41.51
CA THR A 68 -15.83 3.28 40.99
C THR A 68 -16.15 4.56 40.21
N LEU A 69 -16.51 4.39 38.93
CA LEU A 69 -16.91 5.52 38.08
C LEU A 69 -18.31 6.06 38.49
N PRO A 70 -18.54 7.39 38.38
CA PRO A 70 -19.86 7.98 38.50
C PRO A 70 -20.87 7.38 37.50
N PRO A 71 -22.15 7.23 37.85
CA PRO A 71 -23.15 6.60 36.98
C PRO A 71 -23.46 7.39 35.69
N GLU A 72 -23.12 8.67 35.63
CA GLU A 72 -23.23 9.54 34.45
C GLU A 72 -22.06 9.40 33.46
N CYS A 73 -20.99 8.69 33.82
CA CYS A 73 -19.79 8.50 33.00
C CYS A 73 -19.92 7.28 32.07
N ALA A 74 -19.53 7.45 30.80
CA ALA A 74 -19.14 6.35 29.95
C ALA A 74 -17.71 5.90 30.34
N PRO A 75 -17.49 4.63 30.70
CA PRO A 75 -16.14 4.12 30.92
C PRO A 75 -15.36 4.07 29.61
N TYR A 76 -14.08 4.45 29.64
CA TYR A 76 -13.11 4.09 28.61
C TYR A 76 -11.78 3.66 29.22
N ASP A 77 -11.12 2.70 28.58
CA ASP A 77 -9.73 2.35 28.88
C ASP A 77 -8.82 3.28 28.05
N PRO A 78 -8.02 4.17 28.68
CA PRO A 78 -7.16 5.10 27.97
C PRO A 78 -6.02 4.39 27.22
N ASP A 79 -5.46 3.33 27.79
CA ASP A 79 -4.28 2.65 27.24
C ASP A 79 -4.69 1.79 26.04
N HIS A 80 -5.81 1.06 26.15
CA HIS A 80 -6.40 0.35 25.02
C HIS A 80 -6.84 1.32 23.90
N ALA A 81 -7.39 2.49 24.24
CA ALA A 81 -7.78 3.49 23.24
C ALA A 81 -6.57 4.10 22.51
N MET A 82 -5.48 4.40 23.22
CA MET A 82 -4.23 4.85 22.60
C MET A 82 -3.60 3.76 21.75
N ALA A 83 -3.49 2.53 22.27
CA ALA A 83 -2.96 1.40 21.52
C ALA A 83 -3.73 1.17 20.21
N GLN A 84 -5.07 1.21 20.24
CA GLN A 84 -5.93 1.08 19.06
C GLN A 84 -5.76 2.21 18.04
N ASN A 85 -5.44 3.44 18.49
CA ASN A 85 -5.07 4.52 17.59
C ASN A 85 -3.71 4.24 16.93
N ASP A 86 -2.68 3.88 17.70
CA ASP A 86 -1.32 3.68 17.19
C ASP A 86 -1.21 2.58 16.11
N ARG A 87 -2.21 1.68 16.04
CA ARG A 87 -2.34 0.66 14.98
C ARG A 87 -2.36 1.19 13.56
N TYR A 88 -2.64 2.48 13.31
CA TYR A 88 -2.52 3.04 11.95
C TYR A 88 -1.10 2.91 11.37
N ARG A 89 -0.09 2.82 12.23
CA ARG A 89 1.32 2.62 11.87
C ARG A 89 1.73 1.14 11.77
N GLU A 90 0.87 0.20 12.16
CA GLU A 90 1.15 -1.22 11.99
C GLU A 90 1.26 -1.56 10.49
N ARG A 91 2.18 -2.45 10.16
CA ARG A 91 2.34 -2.96 8.79
C ARG A 91 1.51 -4.21 8.61
N MET A 92 0.75 -4.28 7.52
CA MET A 92 0.02 -5.50 7.15
C MET A 92 0.99 -6.63 6.78
N ASP A 93 0.55 -7.87 6.98
CA ASP A 93 1.27 -9.05 6.52
C ASP A 93 1.44 -9.03 4.99
N LEU A 94 2.58 -9.53 4.52
CA LEU A 94 2.86 -9.74 3.09
C LEU A 94 2.90 -11.23 2.79
N GLY A 95 2.15 -11.66 1.79
CA GLY A 95 2.16 -13.04 1.30
C GLY A 95 3.51 -13.46 0.70
N GLU A 96 3.65 -14.76 0.49
CA GLU A 96 4.91 -15.33 -0.03
C GLU A 96 5.13 -15.02 -1.51
N GLU A 97 4.06 -14.90 -2.30
CA GLU A 97 4.11 -14.61 -3.74
C GLU A 97 4.55 -13.16 -3.99
N GLU A 98 3.96 -12.19 -3.29
CA GLU A 98 4.31 -10.78 -3.37
C GLU A 98 5.75 -10.53 -2.90
N ARG A 99 6.16 -11.21 -1.82
CA ARG A 99 7.55 -11.17 -1.32
C ARG A 99 8.54 -11.77 -2.32
N ALA A 100 8.18 -12.87 -3.00
CA ALA A 100 9.01 -13.47 -4.03
C ALA A 100 9.12 -12.56 -5.26
N ALA A 101 8.04 -11.88 -5.65
CA ALA A 101 8.04 -10.91 -6.75
C ALA A 101 8.89 -9.67 -6.48
N ALA A 102 8.97 -9.21 -5.23
CA ALA A 102 9.83 -8.10 -4.82
C ALA A 102 11.33 -8.45 -4.79
N ALA A 103 11.72 -9.74 -4.81
CA ALA A 103 13.10 -10.16 -4.55
C ALA A 103 14.12 -9.64 -5.57
N GLN A 104 13.77 -9.56 -6.86
CA GLN A 104 14.65 -8.99 -7.89
C GLN A 104 14.75 -7.44 -7.78
N PRO A 105 13.64 -6.68 -7.76
CA PRO A 105 13.67 -5.23 -7.53
C PRO A 105 14.48 -4.82 -6.28
N VAL A 106 14.35 -5.57 -5.17
CA VAL A 106 15.10 -5.33 -3.93
C VAL A 106 16.61 -5.51 -4.13
N ALA A 107 17.04 -6.55 -4.85
CA ALA A 107 18.45 -6.78 -5.12
C ALA A 107 19.06 -5.71 -6.03
N GLU A 108 18.30 -5.26 -7.04
CA GLU A 108 18.68 -4.17 -7.94
C GLU A 108 18.74 -2.83 -7.20
N LEU A 109 17.72 -2.50 -6.40
CA LEU A 109 17.69 -1.31 -5.55
C LEU A 109 18.84 -1.28 -4.54
N GLN A 110 19.10 -2.39 -3.82
CA GLN A 110 20.21 -2.47 -2.85
C GLN A 110 21.56 -2.18 -3.53
N GLN A 111 21.78 -2.68 -4.75
CA GLN A 111 22.99 -2.40 -5.53
C GLN A 111 23.09 -0.92 -5.91
N SER A 112 22.01 -0.31 -6.39
CA SER A 112 21.97 1.11 -6.75
C SER A 112 22.19 2.03 -5.54
N LEU A 113 21.54 1.76 -4.40
CA LEU A 113 21.68 2.54 -3.18
C LEU A 113 23.10 2.44 -2.58
N GLU A 114 23.73 1.27 -2.58
CA GLU A 114 25.13 1.12 -2.17
C GLU A 114 26.10 1.84 -3.12
N ALA A 115 25.79 1.95 -4.42
CA ALA A 115 26.57 2.75 -5.36
C ALA A 115 26.46 4.26 -5.08
N LEU A 116 25.24 4.77 -4.81
CA LEU A 116 25.02 6.16 -4.39
C LEU A 116 25.74 6.48 -3.07
N ARG A 117 25.68 5.56 -2.11
CA ARG A 117 26.42 5.66 -0.85
C ARG A 117 27.93 5.72 -1.08
N ALA A 118 28.47 4.80 -1.88
CA ALA A 118 29.92 4.71 -2.14
C ALA A 118 30.47 5.93 -2.90
N SER A 119 29.66 6.60 -3.73
CA SER A 119 30.03 7.86 -4.40
C SER A 119 29.77 9.11 -3.55
N GLY A 120 29.07 8.99 -2.42
CA GLY A 120 28.58 10.13 -1.62
C GLY A 120 27.46 10.93 -2.29
N SER A 121 26.79 10.36 -3.29
CA SER A 121 25.74 11.00 -4.10
C SER A 121 24.34 10.79 -3.49
N ILE A 122 24.22 10.97 -2.17
CA ILE A 122 22.96 10.76 -1.43
C ILE A 122 22.08 12.01 -1.61
N SER A 123 20.92 11.85 -2.25
CA SER A 123 19.86 12.87 -2.35
C SER A 123 18.50 12.22 -2.56
N VAL A 124 17.42 12.98 -2.37
CA VAL A 124 16.04 12.55 -2.65
C VAL A 124 15.91 12.13 -4.12
N ASP A 125 16.23 13.01 -5.06
CA ASP A 125 16.15 12.77 -6.51
C ASP A 125 16.91 11.50 -6.95
N ALA A 126 18.07 11.22 -6.34
CA ALA A 126 18.88 10.05 -6.68
C ALA A 126 18.25 8.74 -6.15
N VAL A 127 17.58 8.79 -5.00
CA VAL A 127 16.84 7.65 -4.46
C VAL A 127 15.54 7.43 -5.22
N GLU A 128 14.82 8.49 -5.60
CA GLU A 128 13.64 8.39 -6.49
C GLU A 128 14.00 7.70 -7.81
N GLN A 129 15.06 8.14 -8.48
CA GLN A 129 15.54 7.49 -9.71
C GLN A 129 15.92 6.01 -9.49
N ALA A 130 16.54 5.67 -8.35
CA ALA A 130 16.90 4.29 -8.04
C ALA A 130 15.69 3.37 -7.79
N LEU A 131 14.57 3.91 -7.30
CA LEU A 131 13.31 3.19 -7.14
C LEU A 131 12.62 2.96 -8.50
N ASP A 132 12.57 4.01 -9.33
CA ASP A 132 12.01 3.96 -10.69
C ASP A 132 12.80 2.97 -11.57
N ASP A 133 14.14 3.01 -11.52
CA ASP A 133 15.02 2.10 -12.27
C ASP A 133 14.87 0.64 -11.83
N ALA A 134 14.52 0.39 -10.56
CA ALA A 134 14.19 -0.94 -10.03
C ALA A 134 12.74 -1.38 -10.34
N GLY A 135 11.96 -0.57 -11.06
CA GLY A 135 10.59 -0.88 -11.46
C GLY A 135 9.57 -0.84 -10.32
N LEU A 136 9.85 -0.10 -9.25
CA LEU A 136 8.92 0.16 -8.15
C LEU A 136 8.04 1.38 -8.49
N SER A 137 6.79 1.42 -8.03
CA SER A 137 5.86 2.53 -8.32
C SER A 137 5.51 3.35 -7.08
N ASP A 138 4.93 4.53 -7.31
CA ASP A 138 4.42 5.44 -6.28
C ASP A 138 5.46 5.76 -5.18
N PRO A 139 6.67 6.25 -5.55
CA PRO A 139 7.75 6.50 -4.60
C PRO A 139 7.37 7.56 -3.57
N GLN A 140 7.74 7.27 -2.32
CA GLN A 140 7.64 8.14 -1.15
C GLN A 140 9.07 8.33 -0.63
N VAL A 141 9.69 9.47 -0.87
CA VAL A 141 11.10 9.73 -0.51
C VAL A 141 11.20 10.99 0.33
N LEU A 142 11.89 10.88 1.47
CA LEU A 142 11.88 11.88 2.54
C LEU A 142 13.29 12.02 3.15
N GLY A 143 13.73 13.26 3.42
CA GLY A 143 14.96 13.53 4.15
C GLY A 143 15.93 14.45 3.41
N ASP A 144 17.23 14.26 3.65
CA ASP A 144 18.31 15.07 3.06
C ASP A 144 19.58 14.22 2.84
N GLU A 145 20.66 14.86 2.37
CA GLU A 145 21.99 14.27 2.14
C GLU A 145 22.60 13.48 3.32
N ARG A 146 22.10 13.62 4.55
CA ARG A 146 22.52 12.82 5.72
C ARG A 146 21.79 11.49 5.81
N ALA A 147 20.51 11.48 5.45
CA ALA A 147 19.60 10.35 5.58
C ALA A 147 18.38 10.54 4.67
N VAL A 148 18.16 9.58 3.77
CA VAL A 148 16.99 9.55 2.89
C VAL A 148 16.20 8.28 3.19
N ALA A 149 15.03 8.45 3.82
CA ALA A 149 14.05 7.39 4.00
C ALA A 149 13.22 7.23 2.72
N PHE A 150 12.89 5.99 2.36
CA PHE A 150 12.13 5.70 1.15
C PHE A 150 11.11 4.57 1.34
N GLY A 151 10.03 4.61 0.56
CA GLY A 151 9.09 3.52 0.38
C GLY A 151 8.44 3.58 -0.99
N ALA A 152 8.24 2.46 -1.64
CA ALA A 152 7.60 2.35 -2.95
C ALA A 152 6.83 1.02 -3.08
N VAL A 153 5.83 1.00 -3.96
CA VAL A 153 4.97 -0.15 -4.22
C VAL A 153 5.73 -1.22 -5.00
N ALA A 154 5.66 -2.46 -4.54
CA ALA A 154 6.27 -3.61 -5.21
C ALA A 154 5.38 -4.16 -6.34
N PRO A 155 5.93 -4.79 -7.40
CA PRO A 155 5.19 -5.10 -8.63
C PRO A 155 3.95 -5.99 -8.52
N GLN A 156 3.81 -6.76 -7.43
CA GLN A 156 2.64 -7.61 -7.15
C GLN A 156 1.88 -7.20 -5.87
N GLY A 157 2.20 -6.03 -5.31
CA GLY A 157 1.64 -5.53 -4.06
C GLY A 157 2.60 -5.62 -2.87
N GLY A 158 2.24 -4.92 -1.80
CA GLY A 158 3.17 -4.61 -0.71
C GLY A 158 4.12 -3.48 -1.06
N CYS A 159 5.09 -3.27 -0.18
CA CYS A 159 6.03 -2.16 -0.21
C CYS A 159 7.46 -2.66 -0.07
N VAL A 160 8.36 -2.07 -0.86
CA VAL A 160 9.80 -2.02 -0.58
C VAL A 160 10.08 -0.71 0.14
N PHE A 161 10.78 -0.73 1.27
CA PHE A 161 11.04 0.46 2.08
C PHE A 161 12.38 0.37 2.82
N GLY A 162 12.91 1.51 3.27
CA GLY A 162 14.19 1.53 3.98
C GLY A 162 14.78 2.93 4.15
N GLU A 163 16.08 2.98 4.39
CA GLU A 163 16.85 4.22 4.59
C GLU A 163 18.24 4.12 3.93
N LEU A 164 18.64 5.17 3.22
CA LEU A 164 19.99 5.38 2.71
C LEU A 164 20.72 6.41 3.59
N ARG A 165 21.87 6.03 4.14
CA ARG A 165 22.80 6.89 4.88
C ARG A 165 24.24 6.66 4.41
N ALA A 166 25.15 7.56 4.80
CA ALA A 166 26.58 7.38 4.59
C ALA A 166 27.14 6.11 5.30
N ASP A 167 26.58 5.74 6.45
CA ASP A 167 27.01 4.60 7.27
C ASP A 167 26.29 3.28 6.97
N GLY A 168 25.19 3.28 6.21
CA GLY A 168 24.47 2.05 5.84
C GLY A 168 23.36 2.25 4.80
N VAL A 169 22.94 1.13 4.21
CA VAL A 169 21.71 1.00 3.42
C VAL A 169 20.85 -0.08 4.07
N THR A 170 19.58 0.22 4.33
CA THR A 170 18.57 -0.79 4.65
C THR A 170 17.54 -0.86 3.53
N VAL A 171 17.15 -2.06 3.14
CA VAL A 171 16.02 -2.33 2.22
C VAL A 171 15.26 -3.53 2.79
N ASP A 172 13.99 -3.31 3.12
CA ASP A 172 13.06 -4.29 3.65
C ASP A 172 11.82 -4.43 2.74
N VAL A 173 11.10 -5.54 2.88
CA VAL A 173 9.85 -5.81 2.16
C VAL A 173 8.75 -6.21 3.13
N GLY A 174 7.58 -5.60 3.00
CA GLY A 174 6.40 -5.93 3.82
C GLY A 174 5.12 -5.41 3.20
N GLY A 175 3.99 -5.52 3.91
CA GLY A 175 2.75 -4.92 3.45
C GLY A 175 2.79 -3.39 3.49
N TYR A 176 1.71 -2.77 3.04
CA TYR A 176 1.40 -1.38 3.35
C TYR A 176 1.22 -1.22 4.86
N ILE A 177 1.40 0.00 5.37
CA ILE A 177 0.89 0.33 6.71
C ILE A 177 -0.65 0.40 6.69
N MET A 178 -1.30 0.31 7.85
CA MET A 178 -2.76 0.37 7.96
C MET A 178 -3.35 1.71 7.48
N ASP A 179 -2.56 2.77 7.40
CA ASP A 179 -2.87 4.06 6.77
C ASP A 179 -2.80 4.06 5.22
N GLY A 180 -2.36 2.93 4.62
CA GLY A 180 -2.31 2.71 3.16
C GLY A 180 -0.99 3.10 2.48
N GLY A 181 -0.05 3.76 3.18
CA GLY A 181 1.26 4.13 2.65
C GLY A 181 2.32 3.02 2.70
N CYS A 182 3.51 3.33 2.17
CA CYS A 182 4.71 2.49 2.37
C CYS A 182 5.58 3.02 3.53
N LEU A 183 5.60 4.34 3.72
CA LEU A 183 6.14 5.04 4.89
C LEU A 183 5.04 5.55 5.82
N PRO A 184 5.34 5.75 7.14
CA PRO A 184 4.45 6.45 8.06
C PRO A 184 4.19 7.90 7.65
N ALA A 185 2.95 8.37 7.86
CA ALA A 185 2.62 9.79 7.78
C ALA A 185 3.42 10.62 8.82
N GLN A 186 3.76 11.85 8.45
CA GLN A 186 4.58 12.79 9.23
C GLN A 186 3.74 13.95 9.78
#